data_AF-A0A940A802-F1
#
_entry.id   AF-A0A940A802-F1
#
_cell.length_a   1.000
_cell.length_b   1.000
_cell.length_c   1.000
_cell.angle_alpha   90.00
_cell.angle_beta   90.00
_cell.angle_gamma   90.00
#
_symmetry.space_group_name_H-M   'P 1'
#
loop_
_entity.id
_entity.type
_entity.pdbx_description
1 polymer ?
#
loop_
_entity_poly.entity_id
_entity_poly.type
_entity_poly.pdbx_seq_one_letter_code
_entity_poly.pdbx_strand_id
1 'polypeptide(L)'
;MKYPKEFEEYWAANKRRLLQEDEEWRQATEAYQMKSGADWLLFGIPVVAGIVSMQYIPLQYELLRWVASISITIVVFALCVYVKSLTNPHRAIEDIESDVKLRAYEHFIQK
;
A
#
# COMPACT_ATOMS: atom_id res chain seq x y z
N MET A 1 -15.20 20.37 -9.93
CA MET A 1 -14.74 21.78 -10.05
C MET A 1 -14.18 22.00 -11.45
N LYS A 2 -14.50 23.13 -12.09
CA LYS A 2 -13.95 23.46 -13.41
C LYS A 2 -12.98 24.63 -13.23
N TYR A 3 -11.70 24.38 -13.48
CA TYR A 3 -10.65 25.39 -13.34
C TYR A 3 -10.59 26.28 -14.60
N PRO A 4 -10.10 27.52 -14.49
CA PRO A 4 -9.84 28.36 -15.65
C PRO A 4 -8.77 27.72 -16.56
N LYS A 5 -8.90 27.93 -17.88
CA LYS A 5 -7.98 27.34 -18.89
C LYS A 5 -6.52 27.67 -18.62
N GLU A 6 -6.23 28.89 -18.18
CA GLU A 6 -4.88 29.36 -17.84
C GLU A 6 -4.26 28.54 -16.71
N PHE A 7 -5.05 28.19 -15.69
CA PHE A 7 -4.60 27.31 -14.63
C PHE A 7 -4.45 25.87 -15.11
N GLU A 8 -5.33 25.37 -15.99
CA GLU A 8 -5.19 24.02 -16.53
C GLU A 8 -3.91 23.86 -17.36
N GLU A 9 -3.54 24.87 -18.14
CA GLU A 9 -2.27 24.92 -18.89
C GLU A 9 -1.07 25.02 -17.93
N TYR A 10 -1.15 25.87 -16.91
CA TYR A 10 -0.11 25.97 -15.87
C TYR A 10 0.08 24.66 -15.11
N TRP A 11 -1.02 24.03 -14.70
CA TRP A 11 -1.04 22.72 -14.04
C TRP A 11 -0.46 21.65 -14.96
N ALA A 12 -0.89 21.57 -16.22
CA ALA A 12 -0.37 20.58 -17.17
C ALA A 12 1.15 20.73 -17.39
N ALA A 13 1.66 21.96 -17.44
CA ALA A 13 3.08 22.24 -17.62
C ALA A 13 3.92 21.94 -16.34
N ASN A 14 3.36 22.15 -15.14
CA ASN A 14 4.11 22.09 -13.89
C ASN A 14 3.70 20.94 -12.95
N LYS A 15 2.73 20.10 -13.33
CA LYS A 15 2.13 19.03 -12.50
C LYS A 15 3.18 18.19 -11.79
N ARG A 16 4.19 17.69 -12.49
CA ARG A 16 5.23 16.84 -11.87
C ARG A 16 6.01 17.57 -10.78
N ARG A 17 6.33 18.85 -10.99
CA ARG A 17 7.07 19.65 -10.02
C ARG A 17 6.20 19.95 -8.80
N LEU A 18 4.97 20.41 -9.02
CA LEU A 18 4.01 20.75 -7.97
C LEU A 18 3.68 19.54 -7.08
N LEU A 19 3.52 18.36 -7.69
CA LEU A 19 3.30 17.12 -6.94
C LEU A 19 4.55 16.69 -6.14
N GLN A 20 5.76 16.83 -6.70
CA GLN A 20 6.99 16.48 -5.97
C GLN A 20 7.36 17.47 -4.86
N GLU A 21 6.88 18.70 -4.96
CA GLU A 21 7.08 19.75 -3.96
C GLU A 21 6.16 19.55 -2.75
N ASP A 22 5.04 18.84 -2.92
CA ASP A 22 4.08 18.53 -1.86
C ASP A 22 4.54 17.33 -0.99
N GLU A 23 4.68 17.58 0.30
CA GLU A 23 5.18 16.60 1.28
C GLU A 23 4.18 15.47 1.52
N GLU A 24 2.87 15.74 1.46
CA GLU A 24 1.80 14.74 1.56
C GLU A 24 1.85 13.79 0.34
N TRP A 25 2.01 14.35 -0.87
CA TRP A 25 2.15 13.55 -2.09
C TRP A 25 3.40 12.68 -2.05
N ARG A 26 4.54 13.22 -1.59
CA ARG A 26 5.77 12.44 -1.44
C ARG A 26 5.63 11.32 -0.44
N GLN A 27 5.10 11.60 0.75
CA GLN A 27 4.90 10.58 1.78
C GLN A 27 3.91 9.50 1.31
N ALA A 28 2.83 9.88 0.63
CA ALA A 28 1.89 8.92 0.08
C ALA A 28 2.51 8.09 -1.06
N THR A 29 3.31 8.70 -1.92
CA THR A 29 4.01 7.99 -3.00
C THR A 29 5.09 7.06 -2.45
N GLU A 30 5.82 7.47 -1.40
CA GLU A 30 6.82 6.63 -0.71
C GLU A 30 6.16 5.48 0.09
N ALA A 31 5.05 5.76 0.77
CA ALA A 31 4.24 4.74 1.45
C ALA A 31 3.62 3.75 0.44
N TYR A 32 3.20 4.22 -0.74
CA TYR A 32 2.72 3.38 -1.83
C TYR A 32 3.87 2.63 -2.53
N GLN A 33 5.06 3.23 -2.59
CA GLN A 33 6.31 2.60 -3.01
C GLN A 33 6.92 1.70 -1.93
N MET A 34 6.19 1.31 -0.88
CA MET A 34 6.50 0.11 -0.11
C MET A 34 6.34 -1.15 -0.99
N LYS A 35 7.32 -1.37 -1.87
CA LYS A 35 7.63 -2.64 -2.50
C LYS A 35 9.15 -2.82 -2.49
N SER A 36 9.66 -3.56 -1.50
CA SER A 36 10.70 -4.57 -1.74
C SER A 36 11.19 -5.31 -0.50
N GLY A 37 11.22 -4.67 0.68
CA GLY A 37 11.72 -5.35 1.90
C GLY A 37 10.64 -6.04 2.73
N ALA A 38 9.59 -5.29 3.09
CA ALA A 38 8.52 -5.77 3.96
C ALA A 38 7.59 -6.79 3.27
N ASP A 39 7.35 -6.65 1.96
CA ASP A 39 6.60 -7.66 1.18
C ASP A 39 7.33 -9.00 1.15
N TRP A 40 8.66 -9.00 1.08
CA TRP A 40 9.45 -10.23 1.10
C TRP A 40 9.36 -10.93 2.47
N LEU A 41 9.35 -10.16 3.57
CA LEU A 41 9.14 -10.68 4.92
C LEU A 41 7.70 -11.22 5.11
N LEU A 42 6.71 -10.55 4.52
CA LEU A 42 5.30 -10.96 4.55
C LEU A 42 5.07 -12.32 3.88
N PHE A 43 5.89 -12.69 2.89
CA PHE A 43 5.89 -14.01 2.27
C PHE A 43 6.71 -15.05 3.04
N GLY A 44 7.74 -14.65 3.79
CA GLY A 44 8.57 -15.56 4.57
C GLY A 44 7.89 -16.09 5.83
N ILE A 45 7.12 -15.25 6.54
CA ILE A 45 6.45 -15.62 7.80
C ILE A 45 5.47 -16.80 7.63
N PRO A 46 4.59 -16.83 6.61
CA PRO A 46 3.70 -17.96 6.37
C PRO A 46 4.45 -19.26 6.09
N VAL A 47 5.56 -19.21 5.35
CA VAL A 47 6.36 -20.40 5.03
C VAL A 47 7.00 -20.99 6.28
N VAL A 48 7.59 -20.15 7.15
CA VAL A 48 8.15 -20.60 8.43
C VAL A 48 7.03 -21.15 9.34
N ALA A 49 5.88 -20.49 9.40
CA ALA A 49 4.72 -20.97 10.15
C ALA A 49 4.22 -22.34 9.65
N GLY A 50 4.22 -22.57 8.33
CA GLY A 50 3.92 -23.85 7.71
C GLY A 50 4.89 -24.96 8.16
N ILE A 51 6.20 -24.70 8.09
CA ILE A 51 7.24 -25.67 8.48
C ILE A 51 7.17 -26.00 9.98
N VAL A 52 7.01 -24.98 10.83
CA VAL A 52 6.90 -25.18 12.29
C VAL A 52 5.62 -25.94 12.63
N SER A 53 4.49 -25.62 12.00
CA SER A 53 3.23 -26.34 12.24
C SER A 53 3.34 -27.83 11.89
N MET A 54 4.12 -28.20 10.87
CA MET A 54 4.38 -29.60 10.56
C MET A 54 5.07 -30.39 11.69
N GLN A 55 5.89 -29.73 12.52
CA GLN A 55 6.57 -30.38 13.65
C GLN A 55 5.70 -30.46 14.91
N TYR A 56 4.78 -29.52 15.08
CA TYR A 56 3.97 -29.41 16.31
C TYR A 56 2.58 -30.06 16.22
N ILE A 57 2.11 -30.44 15.03
CA ILE A 57 0.80 -31.09 14.88
C ILE A 57 0.92 -32.59 15.20
N PRO A 58 0.30 -33.08 16.30
CA PRO A 58 0.37 -34.48 16.72
C PRO A 58 -0.65 -35.34 15.95
N LEU A 59 -0.66 -35.25 14.61
CA LEU A 59 -1.51 -36.07 13.76
C LEU A 59 -0.72 -37.29 13.27
N GLN A 60 -1.28 -38.47 13.49
CA GLN A 60 -0.69 -39.74 13.07
C GLN A 60 -0.78 -39.97 11.55
N TYR A 61 -1.74 -39.30 10.88
CA TYR A 61 -1.92 -39.37 9.44
C TYR A 61 -1.14 -38.25 8.73
N GLU A 62 -0.14 -38.63 7.93
CA GLU A 62 0.73 -37.69 7.22
C GLU A 62 -0.05 -36.76 6.28
N LEU A 63 -1.05 -37.27 5.56
CA LEU A 63 -1.85 -36.48 4.62
C LEU A 63 -2.67 -35.40 5.34
N LEU A 64 -3.20 -35.73 6.52
CA LEU A 64 -3.99 -34.81 7.35
C LEU A 64 -3.10 -33.73 7.97
N ARG A 65 -1.87 -34.08 8.35
CA ARG A 65 -0.85 -33.13 8.85
C ARG A 65 -0.42 -32.14 7.77
N TRP A 66 -0.24 -32.60 6.54
CA TRP A 66 0.05 -31.76 5.38
C TRP A 66 -1.08 -30.76 5.10
N VAL A 67 -2.32 -31.23 5.04
CA VAL A 67 -3.50 -30.36 4.79
C VAL A 67 -3.66 -29.32 5.90
N ALA A 68 -3.45 -29.70 7.16
CA ALA A 68 -3.52 -28.78 8.29
C ALA A 68 -2.43 -27.69 8.23
N SER A 69 -1.19 -28.05 7.90
CA SER A 69 -0.08 -27.11 7.73
C SER A 69 -0.30 -26.10 6.59
N ILE A 70 -0.80 -26.58 5.44
CA ILE A 70 -1.18 -25.71 4.31
C ILE A 70 -2.29 -24.74 4.73
N SER A 71 -3.31 -25.24 5.44
CA SER A 71 -4.42 -24.41 5.92
C SER A 71 -3.93 -23.30 6.85
N ILE A 72 -3.03 -23.63 7.79
CA ILE A 72 -2.41 -22.65 8.71
C ILE A 72 -1.61 -21.60 7.92
N THR A 73 -0.82 -22.03 6.94
CA THR A 73 -0.04 -21.14 6.08
C THR A 73 -0.94 -20.12 5.36
N ILE A 74 -2.06 -20.56 4.80
CA ILE A 74 -3.03 -19.70 4.11
C ILE A 74 -3.65 -18.69 5.07
N VAL A 75 -4.06 -19.14 6.27
CA VAL A 75 -4.66 -18.26 7.29
C VAL A 75 -3.66 -17.20 7.75
N VAL A 76 -2.41 -17.59 8.02
CA VAL A 76 -1.35 -16.66 8.42
C VAL A 76 -1.09 -15.64 7.31
N PHE A 77 -1.02 -16.09 6.05
CA PHE A 77 -0.86 -15.19 4.92
C PHE A 77 -2.02 -14.18 4.81
N ALA A 78 -3.27 -14.64 4.93
CA ALA A 78 -4.43 -13.77 4.89
C ALA A 78 -4.43 -12.73 6.02
N LEU A 79 -4.05 -13.14 7.24
CA LEU A 79 -3.89 -12.22 8.38
C LEU A 79 -2.80 -11.17 8.11
N CYS A 80 -1.67 -11.58 7.55
CA CYS A 80 -0.60 -10.65 7.18
C CYS A 80 -1.06 -9.62 6.14
N VAL A 81 -1.79 -10.05 5.11
CA VAL A 81 -2.37 -9.15 4.09
C VAL A 81 -3.42 -8.22 4.72
N TYR A 82 -4.25 -8.74 5.63
CA TYR A 82 -5.28 -7.97 6.32
C TYR A 82 -4.69 -6.88 7.21
N VAL A 83 -3.69 -7.21 8.04
CA VAL A 83 -2.98 -6.22 8.87
C VAL A 83 -2.33 -5.16 7.99
N LYS A 84 -1.68 -5.54 6.88
CA LYS A 84 -1.12 -4.58 5.91
C LYS A 84 -2.18 -3.64 5.33
N SER A 85 -3.36 -4.18 5.02
CA SER A 85 -4.51 -3.40 4.54
C SER A 85 -5.05 -2.42 5.58
N LEU A 86 -4.93 -2.72 6.88
CA LEU A 86 -5.36 -1.82 7.95
C LEU A 86 -4.33 -0.73 8.26
N THR A 87 -3.04 -1.05 8.18
CA THR A 87 -1.96 -0.09 8.45
C THR A 87 -1.72 0.88 7.31
N ASN A 88 -2.20 0.59 6.10
CA ASN A 88 -2.25 1.54 4.99
C ASN A 88 -3.68 2.09 4.89
N PRO A 89 -4.03 3.16 5.62
CA PRO A 89 -5.22 3.93 5.31
C PRO A 89 -5.06 4.44 3.89
N HIS A 90 -5.73 3.77 2.96
CA HIS A 90 -5.67 4.05 1.54
C HIS A 90 -6.42 5.36 1.29
N ARG A 91 -5.79 6.49 1.60
CA ARG A 91 -6.20 7.74 0.99
C ARG A 91 -5.77 7.61 -0.46
N ALA A 92 -6.75 7.57 -1.37
CA ALA A 92 -6.44 7.30 -2.76
C ALA A 92 -5.45 8.37 -3.23
N ILE A 93 -4.42 7.95 -3.98
CA ILE A 93 -3.46 8.88 -4.59
C ILE A 93 -4.22 9.96 -5.38
N GLU A 94 -5.38 9.60 -5.95
CA GLU A 94 -6.28 10.51 -6.65
C GLU A 94 -6.89 11.60 -5.75
N ASP A 95 -7.23 11.29 -4.50
CA ASP A 95 -7.72 12.28 -3.53
C ASP A 95 -6.60 13.26 -3.17
N ILE A 96 -5.38 12.75 -2.96
CA ILE A 96 -4.21 13.58 -2.65
C ILE A 96 -3.84 14.45 -3.86
N GLU A 97 -3.89 13.92 -5.09
CA GLU A 97 -3.68 14.73 -6.30
C GLU A 97 -4.69 15.89 -6.37
N SER A 98 -5.95 15.61 -6.02
CA SER A 98 -7.00 16.63 -6.03
C SER A 98 -6.77 17.73 -4.99
N ASP A 99 -6.30 17.37 -3.78
CA ASP A 99 -5.93 18.31 -2.72
C ASP A 99 -4.73 19.18 -3.13
N VAL A 100 -3.68 18.57 -3.73
CA VAL A 100 -2.51 19.32 -4.24
C VAL A 100 -2.92 20.28 -5.35
N LYS A 101 -3.81 19.85 -6.26
CA LYS A 101 -4.31 20.71 -7.34
C LYS A 101 -5.11 21.89 -6.80
N LEU A 102 -5.91 21.68 -5.74
CA LEU A 102 -6.65 22.74 -5.07
C LEU A 102 -5.70 23.75 -4.41
N ARG A 103 -4.69 23.28 -3.67
CA ARG A 103 -3.67 24.13 -3.04
C ARG A 103 -2.89 24.96 -4.07
N ALA A 104 -2.51 24.33 -5.19
CA ALA A 104 -1.82 25.01 -6.29
C ALA A 104 -2.71 26.09 -6.95
N TYR A 105 -4.02 25.85 -7.04
CA TYR A 105 -4.97 26.82 -7.58
C TYR A 105 -5.17 28.03 -6.66
N GLU A 106 -5.28 27.80 -5.35
CA GLU A 106 -5.37 28.89 -4.37
C GLU A 106 -4.13 29.80 -4.41
N HIS A 107 -2.93 29.20 -4.54
CA HIS A 107 -1.69 29.95 -4.68
C HIS A 107 -1.60 30.72 -6.02
N PHE A 108 -2.20 30.19 -7.08
CA PHE A 108 -2.28 30.87 -8.39
C PHE A 108 -3.21 32.09 -8.34
N ILE A 109 -4.33 32.03 -7.63
CA ILE A 109 -5.28 33.16 -7.50
C ILE A 109 -4.74 34.26 -6.58
N GLN A 110 -3.93 33.92 -5.58
CA GLN A 110 -3.32 34.91 -4.67
C GLN A 110 -2.17 35.71 -5.30
N LYS A 111 -1.69 35.31 -6.47
CA LYS A 111 -0.54 35.89 -7.16
C LYS A 111 -0.96 36.91 -8.23
#